data_AF-A0A6M1E106-F1
#
_entry.id   AF-A0A6M1E106-F1
#
_cell.length_a   1.000
_cell.length_b   1.000
_cell.length_c   1.000
_cell.angle_alpha   90.00
_cell.angle_beta   90.00
_cell.angle_gamma   90.00
#
_symmetry.space_group_name_H-M   'P 1'
#
loop_
_entity.id
_entity.type
_entity.pdbx_description
1 polymer ?
#
loop_
_entity_poly.entity_id
_entity_poly.type
_entity_poly.pdbx_seq_one_letter_code
_entity_poly.pdbx_strand_id
1 'polypeptide(L)'
;MKTLFHQTKQAFYFSLAFYLLAIASQIFHLPFAPIVISVSLLISLIWVLLVLREVLLSRALTAVECVLLILFIIGGNILAGIVYFAFIREHVIGKKSNKK
;
A
#
# COMPACT_ATOMS: atom_id res chain seq x y z
N MET A 1 -6.21 13.94 18.87
CA MET A 1 -6.16 14.28 17.43
C MET A 1 -4.80 14.79 16.98
N LYS A 2 -4.16 15.77 17.64
CA LYS A 2 -2.80 16.24 17.26
C LYS A 2 -1.73 15.14 17.16
N THR A 3 -1.75 14.15 18.07
CA THR A 3 -0.84 13.00 18.05
C THR A 3 -1.13 12.01 16.92
N LEU A 4 -2.40 11.79 16.59
CA LEU A 4 -2.81 10.91 15.48
C LEU A 4 -2.37 11.49 14.13
N PHE A 5 -2.60 12.79 13.92
CA PHE A 5 -2.17 13.50 12.71
C PHE A 5 -0.65 13.42 12.49
N HIS A 6 0.14 13.53 13.57
CA HIS A 6 1.59 13.40 13.47
C HIS A 6 2.00 11.96 13.11
N GLN A 7 1.35 10.96 13.72
CA GLN A 7 1.62 9.55 13.45
C GLN A 7 1.26 9.14 12.02
N THR A 8 0.11 9.55 11.50
CA THR A 8 -0.30 9.25 10.12
C THR A 8 0.59 9.93 9.09
N LYS A 9 0.95 11.20 9.32
CA LYS A 9 1.87 11.94 8.45
C LYS A 9 3.28 11.35 8.47
N GLN A 10 3.78 10.96 9.64
CA GLN A 10 5.10 10.34 9.77
C GLN A 10 5.13 8.96 9.10
N ALA A 11 4.11 8.13 9.33
CA ALA A 11 3.98 6.83 8.67
C ALA A 11 3.87 6.96 7.14
N PHE A 12 3.21 8.01 6.65
CA PHE A 12 3.18 8.33 5.22
C PHE A 12 4.58 8.62 4.68
N TYR A 13 5.32 9.55 5.29
CA TYR A 13 6.66 9.89 4.81
C TYR A 13 7.63 8.73 4.92
N PHE A 14 7.49 7.91 5.96
CA PHE A 14 8.31 6.72 6.13
C PHE A 14 8.04 5.69 5.04
N SER A 15 6.76 5.39 4.74
CA SER A 15 6.40 4.51 3.62
C SER A 15 6.87 5.06 2.27
N LEU A 16 6.73 6.37 2.05
CA LEU A 16 7.20 7.03 0.83
C LEU A 16 8.72 6.92 0.64
N ALA A 17 9.49 7.13 1.70
CA ALA A 17 10.95 6.98 1.65
C ALA A 17 11.33 5.55 1.28
N PHE A 18 10.66 4.55 1.85
CA PHE A 18 10.86 3.14 1.51
C PHE A 18 10.47 2.81 0.07
N TYR A 19 9.40 3.42 -0.48
CA TYR A 19 9.04 3.27 -1.88
C TYR A 19 10.10 3.83 -2.83
N LEU A 20 10.61 5.03 -2.54
CA LEU A 20 11.68 5.63 -3.33
C LEU A 20 12.95 4.77 -3.27
N LEU A 21 13.30 4.24 -2.10
CA LEU A 21 14.42 3.33 -1.93
C LEU A 21 14.22 2.01 -2.69
N ALA A 22 13.00 1.46 -2.64
CA ALA A 22 12.63 0.25 -3.38
C ALA A 22 12.76 0.45 -4.89
N ILE A 23 12.27 1.56 -5.42
CA ILE A 23 12.40 1.91 -6.84
C ILE A 23 13.87 2.10 -7.22
N ALA A 24 14.63 2.85 -6.42
CA ALA A 24 16.06 3.06 -6.66
C ALA A 24 16.82 1.73 -6.66
N SER A 25 16.62 0.88 -5.66
CA SER A 25 17.27 -0.43 -5.59
C SER A 25 16.92 -1.33 -6.77
N GLN A 26 15.69 -1.27 -7.28
CA GLN A 26 15.28 -1.99 -8.49
C GLN A 26 15.97 -1.45 -9.75
N ILE A 27 16.08 -0.12 -9.90
CA ILE A 27 16.78 0.53 -11.03
C ILE A 27 18.26 0.17 -11.04
N PHE A 28 18.91 0.13 -9.88
CA PHE A 28 20.31 -0.27 -9.75
C PHE A 28 20.52 -1.79 -9.69
N HIS A 29 19.47 -2.59 -9.92
CA HIS A 29 19.50 -4.06 -9.92
C HIS A 29 20.14 -4.67 -8.66
N LEU A 30 19.91 -4.05 -7.50
CA LEU A 30 20.48 -4.53 -6.24
C LEU A 30 19.81 -5.86 -5.85
N PRO A 31 20.57 -6.87 -5.37
CA PRO A 31 20.05 -8.21 -5.10
C PRO A 31 18.97 -8.24 -4.01
N PHE A 32 18.97 -7.24 -3.12
CA PHE A 32 17.99 -7.11 -2.03
C PHE A 32 16.76 -6.27 -2.41
N ALA A 33 16.66 -5.74 -3.63
CA ALA A 33 15.54 -4.91 -4.06
C ALA A 33 14.15 -5.57 -3.84
N PRO A 34 13.95 -6.87 -4.13
CA PRO A 34 12.67 -7.54 -3.88
C PRO A 34 12.27 -7.55 -2.39
N ILE A 35 13.25 -7.64 -1.50
CA ILE A 35 13.03 -7.62 -0.04
C ILE A 35 12.59 -6.21 0.37
N VAL A 36 13.28 -5.18 -0.11
CA VAL A 36 12.95 -3.77 0.20
C VAL A 36 11.56 -3.40 -0.34
N ILE A 37 11.21 -3.86 -1.55
CA ILE A 37 9.85 -3.73 -2.10
C ILE A 37 8.84 -4.38 -1.15
N SER A 38 9.07 -5.62 -0.72
CA SER A 38 8.15 -6.34 0.17
C SER A 38 7.97 -5.63 1.53
N VAL A 39 9.06 -5.13 2.12
CA VAL A 39 9.04 -4.38 3.39
C VAL A 39 8.31 -3.05 3.21
N SER A 40 8.55 -2.33 2.11
CA SER A 40 7.87 -1.06 1.83
C SER A 40 6.35 -1.22 1.73
N LEU A 41 5.89 -2.29 1.07
CA LEU A 41 4.47 -2.64 0.98
C LEU A 41 3.88 -2.94 2.37
N LEU A 42 4.61 -3.69 3.20
CA LEU A 42 4.18 -4.01 4.57
C LEU A 42 4.00 -2.74 5.42
N ILE A 43 4.96 -1.82 5.37
CA ILE A 43 4.90 -0.54 6.08
C ILE A 43 3.71 0.30 5.59
N SER A 44 3.43 0.29 4.29
CA SER A 44 2.29 1.02 3.76
C SER A 44 0.94 0.47 4.23
N LEU A 45 0.82 -0.82 4.48
CA LEU A 45 -0.40 -1.39 5.08
C LEU A 45 -0.64 -0.80 6.48
N ILE A 46 0.43 -0.64 7.27
CA ILE A 46 0.33 0.00 8.59
C ILE A 46 -0.18 1.44 8.45
N TRP A 47 0.35 2.19 7.49
CA TRP A 47 -0.12 3.56 7.22
C TRP A 47 -1.60 3.60 6.86
N VAL A 48 -2.07 2.71 5.97
CA VAL A 48 -3.49 2.61 5.59
C VAL A 48 -4.38 2.37 6.82
N LEU A 49 -3.98 1.47 7.73
CA LEU A 49 -4.73 1.22 8.97
C LEU A 49 -4.79 2.45 9.87
N LEU A 50 -3.69 3.21 9.99
CA LEU A 50 -3.65 4.43 10.78
C LEU A 50 -4.56 5.53 10.18
N VAL A 51 -4.56 5.68 8.86
CA VAL A 51 -5.45 6.62 8.16
C VAL A 51 -6.92 6.24 8.36
N LEU A 52 -7.28 4.97 8.18
CA LEU A 52 -8.64 4.50 8.44
C LEU A 52 -9.08 4.78 9.88
N ARG A 53 -8.20 4.56 10.85
CA ARG A 53 -8.47 4.91 12.25
C ARG A 53 -8.69 6.41 12.44
N GLU A 54 -7.85 7.25 11.83
CA GLU A 54 -8.00 8.72 11.91
C GLU A 54 -9.34 9.18 11.33
N VAL A 55 -9.76 8.58 10.21
CA VAL A 55 -11.03 8.84 9.54
C VAL A 55 -12.22 8.44 10.41
N LEU A 56 -12.20 7.23 10.98
CA LEU A 56 -13.27 6.71 11.86
C LEU A 56 -13.44 7.55 13.13
N LEU A 57 -12.35 8.11 13.65
CA LEU A 57 -12.37 8.92 14.87
C LEU A 57 -12.64 10.42 14.61
N SER A 58 -12.60 10.85 13.34
CA SER A 58 -12.81 12.25 13.00
C SER A 58 -14.27 12.64 13.13
N ARG A 59 -14.54 13.66 13.96
CA ARG A 59 -15.86 14.31 14.03
C ARG A 59 -16.01 15.47 13.04
N ALA A 60 -14.94 15.78 12.30
CA ALA A 60 -14.89 16.89 11.35
C ALA A 60 -15.23 16.45 9.92
N LEU A 61 -15.18 15.15 9.63
CA LEU A 61 -15.52 14.62 8.32
C LEU A 61 -17.04 14.55 8.16
N THR A 62 -17.52 15.10 7.05
CA THR A 62 -18.90 14.92 6.61
C THR A 62 -19.12 13.49 6.10
N ALA A 63 -20.38 13.04 6.09
CA ALA A 63 -20.73 11.70 5.59
C ALA A 63 -20.26 11.48 4.13
N VAL A 64 -20.32 12.52 3.30
CA VAL A 64 -19.90 12.48 1.89
C VAL A 64 -18.39 12.28 1.75
N GLU A 65 -17.58 13.01 2.52
CA GLU A 65 -16.12 12.86 2.50
C GLU A 65 -15.69 11.46 2.95
N CYS A 66 -16.35 10.93 3.97
CA CYS A 66 -16.09 9.57 4.46
C CYS A 66 -16.41 8.52 3.39
N VAL A 67 -17.56 8.63 2.71
CA VAL A 67 -17.95 7.71 1.63
C VAL A 67 -16.98 7.80 0.45
N LEU A 68 -16.60 9.01 0.02
CA LEU A 68 -15.62 9.20 -1.07
C LEU A 68 -14.27 8.56 -0.76
N LEU A 69 -13.77 8.74 0.47
CA LEU A 69 -12.51 8.17 0.89
C LEU A 69 -12.55 6.64 0.93
N ILE A 70 -13.64 6.07 1.45
CA ILE A 70 -13.86 4.62 1.48
C ILE A 70 -13.89 4.06 0.05
N LEU A 71 -14.64 4.71 -0.86
CA LEU A 71 -14.70 4.30 -2.26
C LEU A 71 -13.33 4.34 -2.94
N PHE A 72 -12.54 5.37 -2.67
CA PHE A 72 -11.18 5.48 -3.20
C PHE A 72 -10.28 4.34 -2.72
N ILE A 73 -10.31 4.02 -1.43
CA ILE A 73 -9.51 2.93 -0.84
C ILE A 73 -9.95 1.57 -1.39
N ILE A 74 -11.26 1.32 -1.47
CA ILE A 74 -11.81 0.07 -2.01
C ILE A 74 -11.43 -0.08 -3.48
N GLY A 75 -11.61 0.97 -4.30
CA GLY A 75 -11.29 0.94 -5.72
C GLY A 75 -9.82 0.62 -5.97
N GLY A 76 -8.90 1.26 -5.23
CA GLY A 76 -7.48 0.97 -5.30
C GLY A 76 -7.14 -0.47 -4.94
N ASN A 77 -7.75 -1.02 -3.87
CA ASN A 77 -7.54 -2.41 -3.47
C ASN A 77 -8.07 -3.41 -4.52
N ILE A 78 -9.23 -3.16 -5.12
CA ILE A 78 -9.79 -4.00 -6.18
C ILE A 78 -8.84 -4.03 -7.37
N LEU A 79 -8.35 -2.87 -7.81
CA LEU A 79 -7.38 -2.79 -8.92
C LEU A 79 -6.09 -3.55 -8.60
N ALA A 80 -5.53 -3.37 -7.40
CA ALA A 80 -4.35 -4.12 -6.96
C ALA A 80 -4.60 -5.63 -6.93
N GLY A 81 -5.77 -6.06 -6.45
CA GLY A 81 -6.20 -7.45 -6.46
C GLY A 81 -6.29 -8.03 -7.87
N ILE A 82 -6.89 -7.29 -8.82
CA ILE A 82 -6.97 -7.70 -10.22
C ILE A 82 -5.57 -7.92 -10.80
N VAL A 83 -4.66 -6.96 -10.59
CA VAL A 83 -3.27 -7.08 -11.07
C VAL A 83 -2.58 -8.31 -10.49
N TYR A 84 -2.74 -8.54 -9.19
CA TYR A 84 -2.18 -9.72 -8.52
C TYR A 84 -2.74 -11.02 -9.09
N PHE A 85 -4.06 -11.19 -9.08
CA PHE A 85 -4.70 -12.46 -9.47
C PHE A 85 -4.58 -12.76 -10.96
N ALA A 86 -4.64 -11.76 -11.82
CA ALA A 86 -4.63 -11.94 -13.28
C ALA A 86 -3.23 -12.12 -13.87
N PHE A 87 -2.20 -11.47 -13.32
CA PHE A 87 -0.87 -11.44 -13.95
C PHE A 87 0.24 -12.05 -13.09
N ILE A 88 0.24 -11.78 -11.79
CA ILE A 88 1.40 -12.06 -10.92
C ILE A 88 1.26 -13.38 -10.17
N ARG A 89 0.03 -13.80 -9.86
CA ARG A 89 -0.24 -14.97 -9.00
C ARG A 89 0.38 -16.26 -9.51
N GLU A 90 0.34 -16.51 -10.82
CA GLU A 90 0.93 -17.73 -11.41
C GLU A 90 2.44 -17.80 -11.18
N HIS A 91 3.13 -16.66 -11.30
CA HIS A 91 4.56 -16.52 -11.04
C HIS A 91 4.89 -16.74 -9.56
N VAL A 92 4.07 -16.20 -8.65
CA VAL A 92 4.27 -16.32 -7.18
C VAL A 92 4.06 -17.75 -6.71
N ILE A 93 3.06 -18.46 -7.24
CA ILE A 93 2.75 -19.85 -6.84
C ILE A 93 3.72 -20.84 -7.51
N GLY A 94 4.61 -20.39 -8.40
CA GLY A 94 5.54 -21.27 -9.11
C GLY A 94 4.85 -22.25 -10.06
N LYS A 95 3.60 -21.98 -10.43
CA LYS A 95 2.90 -22.75 -11.46
C LYS A 95 3.55 -22.39 -12.79
N LYS A 96 4.54 -23.20 -13.22
CA LYS A 96 4.97 -23.21 -14.61
C LYS A 96 3.72 -23.35 -15.45
N SER A 97 3.39 -22.30 -16.21
CA SER A 97 2.30 -22.33 -17.18
C SER A 97 2.58 -23.50 -18.12
N ASN A 98 1.98 -24.64 -17.83
CA ASN A 98 2.05 -25.82 -18.68
C ASN A 98 1.02 -25.57 -19.79
N LYS A 99 1.25 -24.50 -20.57
CA LYS A 99 0.58 -24.28 -21.84
C LYS A 99 1.19 -25.29 -22.81
N LYS A 100 0.53 -26.45 -22.89
CA LYS A 100 0.45 -27.19 -24.15
C LYS A 100 -0.35 -26.37 -25.16
#